data_AF-A0AA36MRA1-F1
#
_entry.id   AF-A0AA36MRA1-F1
#
_cell.length_a   1.000
_cell.length_b   1.000
_cell.length_c   1.000
_cell.angle_alpha   90.00
_cell.angle_beta   90.00
_cell.angle_gamma   90.00
#
_symmetry.space_group_name_H-M   'P 1'
#
loop_
_entity.id
_entity.type
_entity.pdbx_description
1 polymer ?
#
loop_
_entity_poly.entity_id
_entity_poly.type
_entity_poly.pdbx_seq_one_letter_code
_entity_poly.pdbx_strand_id
1 'polypeptide(L)'
;MVLEERALQLYTAPFGGQSLQAFKYGSLTPAWAWKEEDRASFDADRYYDSERTAGYTEHNRGSQETLARRTLQLCSVQTESTDQETLLAVDLGCGSGLSSKAGSQCHLAVIGVDLSSEMLRSDEWEAEKHLSPMSGERLRCDLAQPLPFRSQVFDLCYSVSAVHYLATASGAEQRIRALTGSLRRILVPEARPVALQAYLTRSSGAVEAFQAAARKDGWLCDLVVDQSHGRPAERDYLYLRKGGTELAPRCALYSHAKATCALALEAWAQRQKAPLVRLDGAHRAWLVREHDRFARRLLRLHKRVADGASLDHAAPPGTDAAALAQRLAGIEEMEEEARLSAVLSILHS
;
A
#
# COMPACT_ATOMS: atom_id res chain seq x y z
N MET A 1 15.16 -3.26 -27.12
CA MET A 1 14.28 -3.00 -28.29
C MET A 1 12.84 -2.67 -27.93
N VAL A 2 11.95 -3.59 -27.51
CA VAL A 2 10.51 -3.25 -27.28
C VAL A 2 10.28 -2.27 -26.11
N LEU A 3 11.11 -2.30 -25.07
CA LEU A 3 11.03 -1.39 -23.92
C LEU A 3 11.72 -0.03 -24.17
N GLU A 4 12.83 -0.02 -24.90
CA GLU A 4 13.50 1.21 -25.32
C GLU A 4 12.65 2.01 -26.32
N GLU A 5 11.99 1.34 -27.27
CA GLU A 5 11.06 1.99 -28.21
C GLU A 5 9.81 2.56 -27.52
N ARG A 6 9.35 1.95 -26.41
CA ARG A 6 8.25 2.47 -25.59
C ARG A 6 8.69 3.64 -24.69
N ALA A 7 9.91 3.61 -24.15
CA ALA A 7 10.47 4.67 -23.32
C ALA A 7 10.84 5.93 -24.13
N LEU A 8 11.39 5.76 -25.35
CA LEU A 8 11.82 6.86 -26.20
C LEU A 8 10.67 7.71 -26.77
N GLN A 9 9.44 7.24 -26.71
CA GLN A 9 8.31 8.06 -27.15
C GLN A 9 7.91 9.12 -26.12
N LEU A 10 8.44 9.13 -24.88
CA LEU A 10 7.88 9.82 -23.71
C LEU A 10 7.72 11.35 -23.74
N TYR A 11 8.22 12.10 -24.72
CA TYR A 11 8.04 13.56 -24.74
C TYR A 11 7.77 14.12 -26.13
N THR A 12 6.61 14.76 -26.32
CA THR A 12 6.34 15.93 -27.18
C THR A 12 4.83 16.19 -27.28
N ALA A 13 4.35 17.31 -26.71
CA ALA A 13 3.24 18.14 -27.19
C ALA A 13 3.09 19.39 -26.27
N PRO A 14 2.66 20.56 -26.79
CA PRO A 14 2.87 21.84 -26.15
C PRO A 14 1.79 22.16 -25.11
N PHE A 15 2.19 22.74 -23.97
CA PHE A 15 1.27 23.39 -23.03
C PHE A 15 1.40 24.91 -23.14
N GLY A 16 0.27 25.55 -23.41
CA GLY A 16 0.12 27.01 -23.47
C GLY A 16 0.48 27.67 -22.15
N GLY A 17 1.17 28.79 -22.24
CA GLY A 17 1.76 29.49 -21.11
C GLY A 17 0.74 30.24 -20.24
N GLN A 18 1.01 30.24 -18.93
CA GLN A 18 0.78 31.39 -18.06
C GLN A 18 1.95 31.51 -17.07
N SER A 19 2.29 32.76 -16.75
CA SER A 19 3.51 33.19 -16.08
C SER A 19 3.60 32.81 -14.60
N LEU A 20 4.79 32.41 -14.17
CA LEU A 20 5.20 32.26 -12.76
C LEU A 20 5.36 33.66 -12.12
N GLN A 21 4.69 33.91 -10.99
CA GLN A 21 4.98 35.03 -10.11
C GLN A 21 5.85 34.56 -8.93
N ALA A 22 6.94 35.29 -8.67
CA ALA A 22 7.84 35.08 -7.55
C ALA A 22 7.26 35.71 -6.26
N PHE A 23 7.21 34.97 -5.16
CA PHE A 23 6.87 35.52 -3.84
C PHE A 23 8.13 35.82 -3.03
N LYS A 24 8.16 37.03 -2.44
CA LYS A 24 9.20 37.53 -1.53
C LYS A 24 9.01 36.95 -0.12
N TYR A 25 10.10 36.54 0.51
CA TYR A 25 10.16 36.13 1.92
C TYR A 25 9.97 37.31 2.89
N GLY A 26 9.15 37.10 3.93
CA GLY A 26 8.97 38.06 5.03
C GLY A 26 8.53 37.38 6.35
N SER A 27 9.33 37.62 7.40
CA SER A 27 9.13 37.46 8.86
C SER A 27 8.76 36.08 9.44
N LEU A 28 9.63 35.58 10.33
CA LEU A 28 9.54 34.31 11.06
C LEU A 28 8.49 34.37 12.18
N THR A 29 7.45 33.53 12.08
CA THR A 29 6.52 33.19 13.17
C THR A 29 6.95 31.90 13.89
N PRO A 30 6.75 31.78 15.22
CA PRO A 30 7.23 30.63 15.99
C PRO A 30 6.54 29.30 15.62
N ALA A 31 7.31 28.21 15.62
CA ALA A 31 6.98 26.88 15.09
C ALA A 31 5.73 26.17 15.63
N TRP A 32 5.11 26.65 16.71
CA TRP A 32 3.90 26.03 17.26
C TRP A 32 2.60 26.59 16.67
N ALA A 33 2.60 27.83 16.16
CA ALA A 33 1.42 28.47 15.55
C ALA A 33 1.07 27.89 14.16
N TRP A 34 1.96 27.08 13.57
CA TRP A 34 1.83 26.49 12.23
C TRP A 34 1.09 25.14 12.20
N LYS A 35 0.71 24.56 13.35
CA LYS A 35 0.28 23.15 13.42
C LYS A 35 -1.19 22.85 13.06
N GLU A 36 -2.04 23.86 12.91
CA GLU A 36 -3.48 23.66 12.61
C GLU A 36 -3.87 24.10 11.19
N GLU A 37 -3.29 25.18 10.64
CA GLU A 37 -3.64 25.69 9.30
C GLU A 37 -3.00 24.88 8.15
N ASP A 38 -1.77 24.40 8.30
CA ASP A 38 -1.07 23.61 7.26
C ASP A 38 -1.64 22.19 7.06
N ARG A 39 -2.49 21.70 7.98
CA ARG A 39 -3.16 20.40 7.82
C ARG A 39 -4.36 20.46 6.86
N ALA A 40 -4.93 21.64 6.65
CA ALA A 40 -6.00 21.85 5.67
C ALA A 40 -5.47 22.02 4.23
N SER A 41 -4.21 22.44 4.11
CA SER A 41 -3.48 22.72 2.86
C SER A 41 -2.09 22.07 2.95
N PHE A 42 -1.98 20.77 2.71
CA PHE A 42 -0.69 20.08 2.75
C PHE A 42 0.26 20.67 1.70
N ASP A 43 1.27 21.43 2.14
CA ASP A 43 2.36 21.96 1.31
C ASP A 43 3.62 21.15 1.58
N ALA A 44 3.92 20.21 0.66
CA ALA A 44 5.07 19.32 0.80
C ALA A 44 6.42 20.05 0.71
N ASP A 45 6.51 21.14 -0.05
CA ASP A 45 7.73 21.94 -0.17
C ASP A 45 8.00 22.76 1.11
N ARG A 46 6.96 23.11 1.88
CA ARG A 46 7.12 23.66 3.24
C ARG A 46 7.43 22.60 4.28
N TYR A 47 6.91 21.38 4.10
CA TYR A 47 7.09 20.32 5.09
C TYR A 47 8.47 19.66 5.01
N TYR A 48 9.06 19.51 3.82
CA TYR A 48 10.37 18.88 3.61
C TYR A 48 11.41 19.89 3.11
N ASP A 49 12.35 20.27 4.00
CA ASP A 49 13.61 20.93 3.64
C ASP A 49 14.75 19.89 3.49
N SER A 50 15.95 20.34 3.11
CA SER A 50 17.10 19.47 2.88
C SER A 50 17.52 18.69 4.12
N GLU A 51 17.53 19.31 5.31
CA GLU A 51 17.89 18.66 6.57
C GLU A 51 16.86 17.61 7.00
N ARG A 52 15.56 17.93 6.91
CA ARG A 52 14.48 16.99 7.25
C ARG A 52 14.41 15.85 6.25
N THR A 53 14.71 16.10 4.98
CA THR A 53 14.79 15.06 3.94
C THR A 53 15.89 14.05 4.27
N ALA A 54 17.10 14.53 4.63
CA ALA A 54 18.20 13.65 5.02
C ALA A 54 17.87 12.84 6.29
N GLY A 55 17.35 13.50 7.34
CA GLY A 55 16.99 12.84 8.60
C GLY A 55 15.85 11.81 8.44
N TYR A 56 14.82 12.13 7.65
CA TYR A 56 13.73 11.20 7.36
C TYR A 56 14.22 9.98 6.58
N THR A 57 15.05 10.20 5.57
CA THR A 57 15.59 9.16 4.69
C THR A 57 16.42 8.16 5.48
N GLU A 58 17.33 8.65 6.32
CA GLU A 58 18.19 7.77 7.11
C GLU A 58 17.39 6.97 8.15
N HIS A 59 16.45 7.60 8.83
CA HIS A 59 15.63 6.92 9.84
C HIS A 59 14.72 5.83 9.25
N ASN A 60 14.23 6.01 8.03
CA ASN A 60 13.21 5.15 7.44
C ASN A 60 13.74 4.15 6.39
N ARG A 61 15.04 4.16 6.06
CA ARG A 61 15.63 3.32 5.02
C ARG A 61 15.19 1.84 5.10
N GLY A 62 15.38 1.19 6.25
CA GLY A 62 15.06 -0.23 6.41
C GLY A 62 13.56 -0.54 6.47
N SER A 63 12.75 0.37 7.03
CA SER A 63 11.30 0.19 7.09
C SER A 63 10.64 0.40 5.72
N GLN A 64 11.11 1.38 4.95
CA GLN A 64 10.60 1.70 3.61
C GLN A 64 10.88 0.59 2.61
N GLU A 65 12.07 -0.02 2.64
CA GLU A 65 12.36 -1.16 1.76
C GLU A 65 11.41 -2.34 2.04
N THR A 66 11.20 -2.67 3.31
CA THR A 66 10.30 -3.77 3.71
C THR A 66 8.86 -3.49 3.25
N LEU A 67 8.38 -2.25 3.42
CA LEU A 67 7.05 -1.84 2.97
C LEU A 67 6.93 -1.84 1.45
N ALA A 68 7.96 -1.38 0.74
CA ALA A 68 7.98 -1.37 -0.72
C ALA A 68 7.92 -2.79 -1.27
N ARG A 69 8.78 -3.70 -0.79
CA ARG A 69 8.76 -5.13 -1.18
C ARG A 69 7.39 -5.76 -0.92
N ARG A 70 6.80 -5.53 0.26
CA ARG A 70 5.44 -6.02 0.56
C ARG A 70 4.40 -5.47 -0.42
N THR A 71 4.45 -4.18 -0.73
CA THR A 71 3.54 -3.51 -1.67
C THR A 71 3.67 -4.13 -3.07
N LEU A 72 4.91 -4.38 -3.53
CA LEU A 72 5.18 -5.03 -4.81
C LEU A 72 4.64 -6.47 -4.87
N GLN A 73 4.73 -7.24 -3.79
CA GLN A 73 4.13 -8.58 -3.73
C GLN A 73 2.61 -8.56 -3.87
N LEU A 74 1.94 -7.55 -3.29
CA LEU A 74 0.52 -7.31 -3.49
C LEU A 74 0.19 -6.86 -4.93
N CYS A 75 1.11 -6.19 -5.60
CA CYS A 75 1.08 -5.93 -7.05
C CYS A 75 1.47 -7.15 -7.90
N SER A 76 1.52 -8.36 -7.35
CA SER A 76 1.89 -9.58 -8.07
C SER A 76 3.34 -9.64 -8.59
N VAL A 77 4.25 -8.86 -8.02
CA VAL A 77 5.69 -8.89 -8.34
C VAL A 77 6.41 -9.93 -7.47
N GLN A 78 7.25 -10.76 -8.09
CA GLN A 78 8.10 -11.70 -7.37
C GLN A 78 9.36 -10.98 -6.87
N THR A 79 9.44 -10.71 -5.57
CA THR A 79 10.54 -9.90 -5.00
C THR A 79 11.79 -10.69 -4.62
N GLU A 80 11.71 -12.03 -4.64
CA GLU A 80 12.82 -12.96 -4.37
C GLU A 80 13.29 -13.71 -5.63
N SER A 81 12.62 -13.54 -6.77
CA SER A 81 12.98 -14.25 -7.99
C SER A 81 14.25 -13.66 -8.63
N THR A 82 15.03 -14.52 -9.27
CA THR A 82 16.12 -14.11 -10.17
C THR A 82 15.65 -13.93 -11.61
N ASP A 83 14.40 -14.32 -11.90
CA ASP A 83 13.79 -14.12 -13.21
C ASP A 83 13.49 -12.63 -13.43
N GLN A 84 13.99 -12.09 -14.52
CA GLN A 84 13.79 -10.68 -14.87
C GLN A 84 12.46 -10.51 -15.59
N GLU A 85 11.46 -9.98 -14.89
CA GLU A 85 10.27 -9.41 -15.53
C GLU A 85 10.52 -7.93 -15.80
N THR A 86 10.74 -7.55 -17.07
CA THR A 86 10.93 -6.13 -17.40
C THR A 86 9.59 -5.43 -17.58
N LEU A 87 9.02 -5.00 -16.45
CA LEU A 87 7.75 -4.27 -16.38
C LEU A 87 8.02 -2.79 -16.13
N LEU A 88 7.19 -1.92 -16.73
CA LEU A 88 7.23 -0.49 -16.48
C LEU A 88 6.27 -0.14 -15.33
N ALA A 89 6.82 0.44 -14.26
CA ALA A 89 6.12 0.80 -13.04
C ALA A 89 6.18 2.31 -12.77
N VAL A 90 5.15 2.81 -12.08
CA VAL A 90 5.15 4.15 -11.49
C VAL A 90 5.05 4.05 -9.96
N ASP A 91 6.00 4.71 -9.29
CA ASP A 91 6.06 4.84 -7.83
C ASP A 91 5.49 6.20 -7.41
N LEU A 92 4.32 6.18 -6.76
CA LEU A 92 3.59 7.39 -6.38
C LEU A 92 3.97 7.86 -4.98
N GLY A 93 4.42 9.11 -4.89
CA GLY A 93 5.03 9.66 -3.68
C GLY A 93 6.37 9.00 -3.40
N CYS A 94 7.23 8.92 -4.42
CA CYS A 94 8.51 8.21 -4.37
C CYS A 94 9.52 8.82 -3.38
N GLY A 95 9.28 10.05 -2.92
CA GLY A 95 10.14 10.72 -1.95
C GLY A 95 11.60 10.79 -2.41
N SER A 96 12.50 10.35 -1.52
CA SER A 96 13.93 10.27 -1.78
C SER A 96 14.35 9.07 -2.63
N GLY A 97 13.41 8.28 -3.16
CA GLY A 97 13.69 7.16 -4.04
C GLY A 97 13.92 5.82 -3.33
N LEU A 98 13.70 5.73 -2.01
CA LEU A 98 13.86 4.46 -1.27
C LEU A 98 12.94 3.34 -1.79
N SER A 99 11.67 3.67 -2.06
CA SER A 99 10.69 2.73 -2.64
C SER A 99 10.95 2.45 -4.12
N SER A 100 11.48 3.43 -4.85
CA SER A 100 11.86 3.28 -6.27
C SER A 100 13.06 2.34 -6.41
N LYS A 101 14.07 2.51 -5.56
CA LYS A 101 15.22 1.59 -5.44
C LYS A 101 14.78 0.15 -5.17
N ALA A 102 13.83 -0.08 -4.27
CA ALA A 102 13.31 -1.43 -4.00
C ALA A 102 12.62 -2.05 -5.24
N GLY A 103 11.89 -1.25 -6.02
CA GLY A 103 11.32 -1.67 -7.30
C GLY A 103 12.38 -2.00 -8.34
N SER A 104 13.37 -1.12 -8.50
CA SER A 104 14.53 -1.32 -9.39
C SER A 104 15.33 -2.58 -9.02
N GLN A 105 15.52 -2.87 -7.73
CA GLN A 105 16.13 -4.13 -7.24
C GLN A 105 15.30 -5.38 -7.57
N CYS A 106 14.01 -5.23 -7.83
CA CYS A 106 13.12 -6.29 -8.32
C CYS A 106 13.02 -6.29 -9.86
N HIS A 107 13.99 -5.69 -10.56
CA HIS A 107 14.09 -5.63 -12.03
C HIS A 107 12.96 -4.86 -12.75
N LEU A 108 12.23 -4.02 -12.02
CA LEU A 108 11.23 -3.13 -12.61
C LEU A 108 11.90 -1.90 -13.21
N ALA A 109 11.42 -1.42 -14.35
CA ALA A 109 11.73 -0.08 -14.82
C ALA A 109 10.81 0.90 -14.09
N VAL A 110 11.34 1.74 -13.21
CA VAL A 110 10.54 2.57 -12.30
C VAL A 110 10.65 4.05 -12.68
N ILE A 111 9.52 4.74 -12.76
CA ILE A 111 9.46 6.21 -12.78
C ILE A 111 8.87 6.69 -11.46
N GLY A 112 9.61 7.53 -10.74
CA GLY A 112 9.17 8.13 -9.49
C GLY A 112 8.33 9.39 -9.70
N VAL A 113 7.31 9.59 -8.86
CA VAL A 113 6.52 10.81 -8.82
C VAL A 113 6.43 11.32 -7.39
N ASP A 114 6.77 12.58 -7.13
CA ASP A 114 6.57 13.20 -5.82
C ASP A 114 6.17 14.68 -5.93
N LEU A 115 5.56 15.23 -4.90
CA LEU A 115 5.20 16.65 -4.84
C LEU A 115 6.38 17.51 -4.39
N SER A 116 7.24 16.98 -3.51
CA SER A 116 8.36 17.68 -2.88
C SER A 116 9.57 17.74 -3.80
N SER A 117 10.02 18.96 -4.09
CA SER A 117 11.22 19.16 -4.92
C SER A 117 12.50 18.69 -4.22
N GLU A 118 12.57 18.81 -2.90
CA GLU A 118 13.74 18.44 -2.10
C GLU A 118 13.87 16.92 -1.98
N MET A 119 12.76 16.21 -1.79
CA MET A 119 12.76 14.75 -1.82
C MET A 119 13.26 14.22 -3.18
N LEU A 120 12.82 14.82 -4.29
CA LEU A 120 13.30 14.49 -5.63
C LEU A 120 14.77 14.87 -5.87
N ARG A 121 15.36 15.78 -5.09
CA ARG A 121 16.79 16.14 -5.22
C ARG A 121 17.71 15.38 -4.28
N SER A 122 17.17 14.48 -3.46
CA SER A 122 17.95 13.68 -2.52
C SER A 122 19.06 12.89 -3.23
N ASP A 123 20.24 12.85 -2.61
CA ASP A 123 21.40 12.09 -3.10
C ASP A 123 21.14 10.58 -3.18
N GLU A 124 20.12 10.05 -2.49
CA GLU A 124 19.76 8.64 -2.58
C GLU A 124 19.38 8.19 -3.99
N TRP A 125 18.88 9.11 -4.82
CA TRP A 125 18.59 8.83 -6.23
C TRP A 125 19.86 8.47 -7.02
N GLU A 126 21.06 8.88 -6.57
CA GLU A 126 22.33 8.48 -7.18
C GLU A 126 22.59 6.98 -7.01
N ALA A 127 22.19 6.40 -5.88
CA ALA A 127 22.34 4.98 -5.61
C ALA A 127 21.42 4.09 -6.48
N GLU A 128 20.46 4.69 -7.18
CA GLU A 128 19.53 3.96 -8.05
C GLU A 128 20.02 3.88 -9.50
N LYS A 129 20.73 4.89 -10.02
CA LYS A 129 20.97 5.18 -11.47
C LYS A 129 21.44 4.02 -12.36
N HIS A 130 21.91 2.91 -11.80
CA HIS A 130 22.46 1.77 -12.54
C HIS A 130 21.78 0.43 -12.23
N LEU A 131 20.66 0.44 -11.49
CA LEU A 131 20.00 -0.80 -11.06
C LEU A 131 19.06 -1.39 -12.13
N SER A 132 18.45 -0.55 -12.97
CA SER A 132 17.41 -0.95 -13.93
C SER A 132 17.27 0.07 -15.08
N PRO A 133 16.69 -0.29 -16.23
CA PRO A 133 16.23 0.71 -17.21
C PRO A 133 15.30 1.74 -16.53
N MET A 134 15.45 3.03 -16.86
CA MET A 134 14.72 4.15 -16.23
C MET A 134 15.11 4.45 -14.76
N SER A 135 16.12 3.80 -14.19
CA SER A 135 16.55 4.11 -12.83
C SER A 135 16.93 5.58 -12.65
N GLY A 136 16.35 6.21 -11.62
CA GLY A 136 16.54 7.63 -11.33
C GLY A 136 15.60 8.57 -12.08
N GLU A 137 14.78 8.08 -12.99
CA GLU A 137 13.76 8.88 -13.68
C GLU A 137 12.65 9.28 -12.70
N ARG A 138 12.40 10.58 -12.61
CA ARG A 138 11.44 11.13 -11.66
C ARG A 138 10.91 12.48 -12.08
N LEU A 139 9.69 12.77 -11.66
CA LEU A 139 9.02 14.03 -11.95
C LEU A 139 8.28 14.58 -10.74
N ARG A 140 8.17 15.90 -10.72
CA ARG A 140 7.35 16.61 -9.75
C ARG A 140 5.89 16.58 -10.17
N CYS A 141 5.01 16.01 -9.36
CA CYS A 141 3.57 16.01 -9.60
C CYS A 141 2.80 15.95 -8.28
N ASP A 142 1.64 16.62 -8.25
CA ASP A 142 0.64 16.43 -7.21
C ASP A 142 -0.26 15.24 -7.56
N LEU A 143 -0.37 14.25 -6.66
CA LEU A 143 -1.26 13.10 -6.85
C LEU A 143 -2.75 13.48 -6.78
N ALA A 144 -3.06 14.66 -6.27
CA ALA A 144 -4.40 15.24 -6.29
C ALA A 144 -4.79 15.83 -7.66
N GLN A 145 -3.88 15.79 -8.64
CA GLN A 145 -4.08 16.28 -10.01
C GLN A 145 -3.90 15.14 -11.03
N PRO A 146 -4.36 15.32 -12.29
CA PRO A 146 -4.16 14.34 -13.33
C PRO A 146 -2.67 14.06 -13.60
N LEU A 147 -2.25 12.79 -13.57
CA LEU A 147 -0.85 12.42 -13.81
C LEU A 147 -0.44 12.70 -15.28
N PRO A 148 0.76 13.27 -15.53
CA PRO A 148 1.18 13.77 -16.85
C PRO A 148 1.80 12.67 -17.73
N PHE A 149 1.19 11.48 -17.75
CA PHE A 149 1.65 10.37 -18.58
C PHE A 149 0.67 10.07 -19.71
N ARG A 150 1.21 9.45 -20.78
CA ARG A 150 0.39 8.89 -21.83
C ARG A 150 -0.50 7.77 -21.30
N SER A 151 -1.59 7.53 -22.04
CA SER A 151 -2.52 6.47 -21.69
C SER A 151 -1.90 5.10 -21.96
N GLN A 152 -2.20 4.12 -21.11
CA GLN A 152 -1.87 2.71 -21.29
C GLN A 152 -0.37 2.43 -21.52
N VAL A 153 0.49 2.97 -20.65
CA VAL A 153 1.94 2.78 -20.70
C VAL A 153 2.50 1.95 -19.55
N PHE A 154 1.90 2.02 -18.36
CA PHE A 154 2.41 1.31 -17.17
C PHE A 154 1.77 -0.05 -16.99
N ASP A 155 2.60 -1.04 -16.64
CA ASP A 155 2.17 -2.41 -16.31
C ASP A 155 1.70 -2.52 -14.87
N LEU A 156 2.24 -1.69 -13.96
CA LEU A 156 1.83 -1.64 -12.57
C LEU A 156 2.05 -0.25 -11.95
N CYS A 157 1.41 -0.02 -10.82
CA CYS A 157 1.58 1.17 -10.01
C CYS A 157 1.61 0.78 -8.54
N TYR A 158 2.46 1.44 -7.76
CA TYR A 158 2.50 1.27 -6.32
C TYR A 158 2.77 2.60 -5.61
N SER A 159 2.55 2.62 -4.30
CA SER A 159 2.85 3.77 -3.44
C SER A 159 3.21 3.29 -2.05
N VAL A 160 4.18 3.96 -1.42
CA VAL A 160 4.56 3.68 -0.04
C VAL A 160 4.46 4.95 0.79
N SER A 161 3.59 4.92 1.80
CA SER A 161 3.43 6.00 2.79
C SER A 161 3.13 7.38 2.22
N ALA A 162 2.44 7.50 1.08
CA ALA A 162 2.18 8.80 0.45
C ALA A 162 0.68 9.17 0.36
N VAL A 163 -0.18 8.29 -0.15
CA VAL A 163 -1.54 8.67 -0.60
C VAL A 163 -2.54 9.08 0.49
N HIS A 164 -2.17 8.98 1.77
CA HIS A 164 -3.08 9.25 2.90
C HIS A 164 -3.57 10.70 2.94
N TYR A 165 -2.77 11.68 2.50
CA TYR A 165 -3.17 13.09 2.49
C TYR A 165 -4.37 13.37 1.54
N LEU A 166 -4.60 12.51 0.54
CA LEU A 166 -5.72 12.68 -0.38
C LEU A 166 -7.06 12.60 0.37
N ALA A 167 -7.12 11.86 1.47
CA ALA A 167 -8.31 11.66 2.29
C ALA A 167 -8.50 12.70 3.42
N THR A 168 -7.50 13.53 3.75
CA THR A 168 -7.53 14.34 4.99
C THR A 168 -8.13 15.74 4.86
N ALA A 169 -8.31 16.27 3.65
CA ALA A 169 -8.79 17.66 3.44
C ALA A 169 -10.17 17.73 2.76
N SER A 170 -10.76 18.92 2.70
CA SER A 170 -11.99 19.18 1.94
C SER A 170 -11.84 18.76 0.46
N GLY A 171 -12.86 18.14 -0.14
CA GLY A 171 -12.76 17.65 -1.52
C GLY A 171 -11.96 16.35 -1.69
N ALA A 172 -11.88 15.51 -0.66
CA ALA A 172 -11.21 14.21 -0.71
C ALA A 172 -11.66 13.34 -1.89
N GLU A 173 -12.97 13.29 -2.18
CA GLU A 173 -13.48 12.55 -3.33
C GLU A 173 -12.86 13.03 -4.65
N GLN A 174 -12.81 14.34 -4.89
CA GLN A 174 -12.26 14.90 -6.13
C GLN A 174 -10.77 14.55 -6.29
N ARG A 175 -9.98 14.66 -5.21
CA ARG A 175 -8.55 14.32 -5.24
C ARG A 175 -8.31 12.84 -5.45
N ILE A 176 -9.05 11.98 -4.74
CA ILE A 176 -8.94 10.53 -4.92
C ILE A 176 -9.36 10.13 -6.34
N ARG A 177 -10.39 10.78 -6.91
CA ARG A 177 -10.80 10.56 -8.30
C ARG A 177 -9.78 11.08 -9.32
N ALA A 178 -9.07 12.18 -9.03
CA ALA A 178 -7.97 12.63 -9.87
C ALA A 178 -6.86 11.56 -9.97
N LEU A 179 -6.50 10.97 -8.83
CA LEU A 179 -5.56 9.85 -8.78
C LEU A 179 -6.12 8.61 -9.50
N THR A 180 -7.26 8.07 -9.03
CA THR A 180 -7.81 6.79 -9.51
C THR A 180 -8.25 6.84 -10.96
N GLY A 181 -8.76 7.98 -11.44
CA GLY A 181 -9.02 8.24 -12.86
C GLY A 181 -7.73 8.33 -13.69
N SER A 182 -6.65 8.91 -13.15
CA SER A 182 -5.34 8.89 -13.81
C SER A 182 -4.79 7.49 -13.92
N LEU A 183 -4.87 6.69 -12.85
CA LEU A 183 -4.45 5.29 -12.88
C LEU A 183 -5.23 4.49 -13.94
N ARG A 184 -6.54 4.72 -14.10
CA ARG A 184 -7.32 4.07 -15.17
C ARG A 184 -6.82 4.41 -16.56
N ARG A 185 -6.43 5.67 -16.75
CA ARG A 185 -5.92 6.18 -18.02
C ARG A 185 -4.53 5.62 -18.33
N ILE A 186 -3.60 5.66 -17.39
CA ILE A 186 -2.16 5.41 -17.67
C ILE A 186 -1.76 3.93 -17.61
N LEU A 187 -2.54 3.08 -16.92
CA LEU A 187 -2.24 1.66 -16.81
C LEU A 187 -2.76 0.89 -18.03
N VAL A 188 -1.97 -0.07 -18.54
CA VAL A 188 -2.38 -0.98 -19.63
C VAL A 188 -3.62 -1.81 -19.26
N PRO A 189 -4.40 -2.33 -20.23
CA PRO A 189 -5.61 -3.11 -19.93
C PRO A 189 -5.36 -4.27 -18.96
N GLU A 190 -4.30 -5.03 -19.21
CA GLU A 190 -3.86 -6.19 -18.42
C GLU A 190 -2.90 -5.82 -17.26
N ALA A 191 -2.95 -4.57 -16.79
CA ALA A 191 -2.09 -4.11 -15.72
C ALA A 191 -2.28 -4.97 -14.47
N ARG A 192 -1.18 -5.17 -13.74
CA ARG A 192 -1.21 -5.82 -12.43
C ARG A 192 -2.07 -5.02 -11.45
N PRO A 193 -2.53 -5.64 -10.36
CA PRO A 193 -3.19 -4.91 -9.29
C PRO A 193 -2.30 -3.78 -8.77
N VAL A 194 -2.92 -2.68 -8.39
CA VAL A 194 -2.26 -1.54 -7.76
C VAL A 194 -2.32 -1.72 -6.24
N ALA A 195 -1.20 -1.51 -5.56
CA ALA A 195 -1.15 -1.52 -4.10
C ALA A 195 -0.63 -0.18 -3.58
N LEU A 196 -1.37 0.44 -2.67
CA LEU A 196 -1.03 1.73 -2.08
C LEU A 196 -0.91 1.57 -0.56
N GLN A 197 0.31 1.49 -0.06
CA GLN A 197 0.56 1.46 1.38
C GLN A 197 0.35 2.86 1.97
N ALA A 198 -0.48 2.98 3.00
CA ALA A 198 -0.84 4.24 3.62
C ALA A 198 -1.19 4.07 5.11
N TYR A 199 -1.55 5.16 5.79
CA TYR A 199 -1.99 5.17 7.20
C TYR A 199 -3.47 5.57 7.26
N LEU A 200 -4.36 4.67 6.85
CA LEU A 200 -5.77 4.97 6.60
C LEU A 200 -6.67 4.62 7.78
N THR A 201 -6.37 3.53 8.49
CA THR A 201 -7.15 3.08 9.65
C THR A 201 -7.07 4.05 10.84
N ARG A 202 -6.10 4.97 10.81
CA ARG A 202 -5.96 6.06 11.79
C ARG A 202 -6.91 7.24 11.54
N SER A 203 -7.51 7.34 10.36
CA SER A 203 -8.40 8.43 9.97
C SER A 203 -9.79 7.87 9.66
N SER A 204 -10.79 8.28 10.42
CA SER A 204 -12.17 7.82 10.22
C SER A 204 -12.69 8.20 8.82
N GLY A 205 -13.25 7.23 8.10
CA GLY A 205 -13.84 7.45 6.78
C GLY A 205 -12.84 7.46 5.61
N ALA A 206 -11.53 7.42 5.86
CA ALA A 206 -10.53 7.49 4.79
C ALA A 206 -10.59 6.27 3.85
N VAL A 207 -10.74 5.07 4.42
CA VAL A 207 -10.88 3.82 3.65
C VAL A 207 -12.15 3.86 2.80
N GLU A 208 -13.27 4.24 3.40
CA GLU A 208 -14.57 4.34 2.73
C GLU A 208 -14.54 5.38 1.61
N ALA A 209 -13.86 6.52 1.81
CA ALA A 209 -13.69 7.54 0.78
C ALA A 209 -12.92 6.99 -0.43
N PHE A 210 -11.82 6.25 -0.19
CA PHE A 210 -11.07 5.59 -1.26
C PHE A 210 -11.91 4.54 -2.00
N GLN A 211 -12.61 3.68 -1.26
CA GLN A 211 -13.46 2.65 -1.84
C GLN A 211 -14.59 3.24 -2.69
N ALA A 212 -15.27 4.28 -2.19
CA ALA A 212 -16.38 4.94 -2.87
C ALA A 212 -15.92 5.64 -4.15
N ALA A 213 -14.83 6.42 -4.09
CA ALA A 213 -14.28 7.12 -5.24
C ALA A 213 -13.73 6.15 -6.29
N ALA A 214 -12.92 5.18 -5.88
CA ALA A 214 -12.33 4.21 -6.81
C ALA A 214 -13.39 3.37 -7.53
N ARG A 215 -14.47 2.98 -6.83
CA ARG A 215 -15.60 2.25 -7.44
C ARG A 215 -16.27 3.03 -8.57
N LYS A 216 -16.43 4.36 -8.43
CA LYS A 216 -16.98 5.21 -9.49
C LYS A 216 -16.11 5.20 -10.75
N ASP A 217 -14.80 5.04 -10.59
CA ASP A 217 -13.85 4.94 -11.70
C ASP A 217 -13.66 3.47 -12.15
N GLY A 218 -14.47 2.53 -11.66
CA GLY A 218 -14.49 1.13 -12.09
C GLY A 218 -13.37 0.27 -11.51
N TRP A 219 -12.87 0.64 -10.33
CA TRP A 219 -11.96 -0.19 -9.55
C TRP A 219 -12.73 -1.07 -8.57
N LEU A 220 -12.32 -2.33 -8.46
CA LEU A 220 -12.37 -3.02 -7.18
C LEU A 220 -11.33 -2.37 -6.28
N CYS A 221 -11.71 -1.96 -5.07
CA CYS A 221 -10.83 -1.30 -4.10
C CYS A 221 -11.13 -1.85 -2.71
N ASP A 222 -10.10 -2.32 -2.03
CA ASP A 222 -10.25 -3.01 -0.75
C ASP A 222 -9.08 -2.70 0.20
N LEU A 223 -9.34 -2.83 1.50
CA LEU A 223 -8.34 -2.70 2.54
C LEU A 223 -7.72 -4.06 2.86
N VAL A 224 -6.42 -4.17 2.65
CA VAL A 224 -5.58 -5.27 3.11
C VAL A 224 -4.80 -4.78 4.32
N VAL A 225 -4.93 -5.50 5.44
CA VAL A 225 -4.05 -5.30 6.58
C VAL A 225 -3.03 -6.44 6.59
N ASP A 226 -1.76 -6.07 6.72
CA ASP A 226 -0.67 -7.02 6.90
C ASP A 226 0.26 -6.54 8.02
N GLN A 227 1.04 -7.45 8.58
CA GLN A 227 2.08 -7.12 9.55
C GLN A 227 3.44 -7.30 8.88
N SER A 228 4.44 -6.51 9.25
CA SER A 228 5.79 -6.72 8.73
C SER A 228 6.41 -7.97 9.37
N HIS A 229 7.13 -8.78 8.59
CA HIS A 229 7.79 -9.98 9.10
C HIS A 229 8.58 -9.69 10.40
N GLY A 230 8.26 -10.41 11.48
CA GLY A 230 8.93 -10.27 12.77
C GLY A 230 8.53 -9.03 13.59
N ARG A 231 7.55 -8.22 13.16
CA ARG A 231 7.02 -7.10 13.95
C ARG A 231 5.48 -7.14 13.99
N PRO A 232 4.85 -7.01 15.17
CA PRO A 232 3.39 -7.11 15.30
C PRO A 232 2.64 -5.88 14.75
N ALA A 233 3.36 -4.86 14.27
CA ALA A 233 2.75 -3.61 13.87
C ALA A 233 2.02 -3.76 12.52
N GLU A 234 0.72 -3.52 12.53
CA GLU A 234 -0.15 -3.55 11.36
C GLU A 234 0.18 -2.43 10.36
N ARG A 235 -0.05 -2.72 9.08
CA ARG A 235 0.16 -1.82 7.94
C ARG A 235 -1.04 -1.90 7.02
N ASP A 236 -1.52 -0.74 6.60
CA ASP A 236 -2.66 -0.63 5.71
C ASP A 236 -2.18 -0.56 4.26
N TYR A 237 -2.79 -1.38 3.40
CA TYR A 237 -2.61 -1.33 1.96
C TYR A 237 -3.99 -1.25 1.29
N LEU A 238 -4.19 -0.26 0.43
CA LEU A 238 -5.30 -0.31 -0.51
C LEU A 238 -4.90 -1.19 -1.69
N TYR A 239 -5.67 -2.24 -1.92
CA TYR A 239 -5.54 -3.08 -3.10
C TYR A 239 -6.60 -2.68 -4.13
N LEU A 240 -6.16 -2.25 -5.30
CA LEU A 240 -7.02 -1.84 -6.40
C LEU A 240 -6.82 -2.77 -7.60
N ARG A 241 -7.93 -3.22 -8.20
CA ARG A 241 -7.91 -4.00 -9.43
C ARG A 241 -8.94 -3.46 -10.42
N LYS A 242 -8.60 -3.43 -11.71
CA LYS A 242 -9.56 -3.05 -12.76
C LYS A 242 -10.68 -4.10 -12.80
N GLY A 243 -11.92 -3.65 -12.65
CA GLY A 243 -13.09 -4.52 -12.70
C GLY A 243 -13.22 -5.52 -11.54
N GLY A 244 -14.29 -6.30 -11.60
CA GLY A 244 -14.71 -7.21 -10.51
C GLY A 244 -15.55 -6.50 -9.45
N THR A 245 -16.44 -7.27 -8.81
CA THR A 245 -17.35 -6.78 -7.75
C THR A 245 -17.23 -7.59 -6.47
N GLU A 246 -16.72 -8.82 -6.55
CA GLU A 246 -16.51 -9.70 -5.40
C GLU A 246 -15.21 -9.35 -4.69
N LEU A 247 -15.29 -8.93 -3.43
CA LEU A 247 -14.12 -8.64 -2.60
C LEU A 247 -13.53 -9.93 -2.00
N ALA A 248 -12.26 -9.88 -1.59
CA ALA A 248 -11.68 -10.93 -0.78
C ALA A 248 -12.45 -11.09 0.54
N PRO A 249 -12.50 -12.31 1.12
CA PRO A 249 -13.14 -12.49 2.41
C PRO A 249 -12.44 -11.65 3.49
N ARG A 250 -13.21 -11.22 4.49
CA ARG A 250 -12.61 -10.57 5.67
C ARG A 250 -11.79 -11.59 6.45
N CYS A 251 -10.76 -11.12 7.13
CA CYS A 251 -9.97 -11.96 8.02
C CYS A 251 -10.39 -11.69 9.48
N ALA A 252 -10.77 -12.71 10.22
CA ALA A 252 -11.14 -12.58 11.63
C ALA A 252 -10.00 -12.04 12.52
N LEU A 253 -8.74 -12.22 12.12
CA LEU A 253 -7.59 -11.60 12.79
C LEU A 253 -7.63 -10.06 12.74
N TYR A 254 -8.20 -9.50 11.67
CA TYR A 254 -8.29 -8.05 11.43
C TYR A 254 -9.75 -7.57 11.40
N SER A 255 -10.61 -8.20 12.21
CA SER A 255 -12.04 -7.85 12.28
C SER A 255 -12.27 -6.41 12.76
N HIS A 256 -11.39 -5.87 13.61
CA HIS A 256 -11.45 -4.49 14.09
C HIS A 256 -11.34 -3.47 12.94
N ALA A 257 -10.56 -3.79 11.91
CA ALA A 257 -10.36 -2.95 10.73
C ALA A 257 -11.31 -3.30 9.58
N LYS A 258 -12.15 -4.35 9.73
CA LYS A 258 -13.00 -4.90 8.65
C LYS A 258 -12.20 -5.20 7.37
N ALA A 259 -10.97 -5.68 7.53
CA ALA A 259 -10.00 -5.85 6.45
C ALA A 259 -9.88 -7.32 6.01
N THR A 260 -9.39 -7.53 4.79
CA THR A 260 -8.79 -8.81 4.40
C THR A 260 -7.33 -8.85 4.89
N CYS A 261 -6.74 -10.05 4.99
CA CYS A 261 -5.30 -10.21 5.12
C CYS A 261 -4.66 -10.60 3.79
N ALA A 262 -3.33 -10.58 3.72
CA ALA A 262 -2.58 -10.98 2.54
C ALA A 262 -2.82 -12.46 2.14
N LEU A 263 -3.00 -13.38 3.11
CA LEU A 263 -3.30 -14.80 2.84
C LEU A 263 -4.70 -14.99 2.25
N ALA A 264 -5.71 -14.30 2.79
CA ALA A 264 -7.07 -14.36 2.27
C ALA A 264 -7.15 -13.76 0.85
N LEU A 265 -6.41 -12.67 0.61
CA LEU A 265 -6.30 -12.06 -0.71
C LEU A 265 -5.61 -13.00 -1.72
N GLU A 266 -4.51 -13.66 -1.34
CA GLU A 266 -3.82 -14.66 -2.17
C GLU A 266 -4.77 -15.79 -2.59
N ALA A 267 -5.47 -16.39 -1.62
CA ALA A 267 -6.41 -17.47 -1.87
C ALA A 267 -7.62 -17.02 -2.73
N TRP A 268 -8.13 -15.81 -2.49
CA TRP A 268 -9.19 -15.21 -3.31
C TRP A 268 -8.71 -14.99 -4.75
N ALA A 269 -7.52 -14.41 -4.94
CA ALA A 269 -6.97 -14.13 -6.26
C ALA A 269 -6.83 -15.42 -7.09
N GLN A 270 -6.37 -16.50 -6.47
CA GLN A 270 -6.29 -17.82 -7.10
C GLN A 270 -7.67 -18.33 -7.56
N ARG A 271 -8.70 -18.27 -6.69
CA ARG A 271 -10.06 -18.71 -7.04
C ARG A 271 -10.66 -17.88 -8.17
N GLN A 272 -10.43 -16.57 -8.15
CA GLN A 272 -10.92 -15.62 -9.14
C GLN A 272 -10.09 -15.60 -10.43
N LYS A 273 -9.02 -16.41 -10.51
CA LYS A 273 -8.02 -16.37 -11.61
C LYS A 273 -7.49 -14.95 -11.86
N ALA A 274 -7.41 -14.15 -10.80
CA ALA A 274 -6.79 -12.83 -10.81
C ALA A 274 -5.26 -12.98 -10.68
N PRO A 275 -4.48 -11.93 -11.03
CA PRO A 275 -3.05 -11.92 -10.74
C PRO A 275 -2.77 -12.25 -9.27
N LEU A 276 -1.93 -13.27 -9.05
CA LEU A 276 -1.67 -13.81 -7.73
C LEU A 276 -0.85 -12.83 -6.89
N VAL A 277 -1.18 -12.71 -5.61
CA VAL A 277 -0.25 -12.12 -4.65
C VAL A 277 0.99 -13.02 -4.57
N ARG A 278 2.19 -12.43 -4.59
CA ARG A 278 3.46 -13.17 -4.60
C ARG A 278 4.16 -13.07 -3.25
N LEU A 279 3.55 -13.62 -2.19
CA LEU A 279 4.15 -13.57 -0.85
C LEU A 279 5.45 -14.37 -0.80
N ASP A 280 6.51 -13.80 -0.22
CA ASP A 280 7.73 -14.55 0.08
C ASP A 280 7.44 -15.73 1.01
N GLY A 281 8.15 -16.85 0.81
CA GLY A 281 7.90 -18.09 1.55
C GLY A 281 8.02 -17.92 3.07
N ALA A 282 9.05 -17.19 3.53
CA ALA A 282 9.28 -16.93 4.94
C ALA A 282 8.15 -16.09 5.57
N HIS A 283 7.69 -15.04 4.86
CA HIS A 283 6.60 -14.20 5.33
C HIS A 283 5.26 -14.94 5.34
N ARG A 284 4.99 -15.70 4.28
CA ARG A 284 3.78 -16.54 4.19
C ARG A 284 3.72 -17.51 5.38
N ALA A 285 4.81 -18.21 5.66
CA ALA A 285 4.90 -19.13 6.80
C ALA A 285 4.70 -18.39 8.14
N TRP A 286 5.24 -17.18 8.28
CA TRP A 286 5.05 -16.35 9.45
C TRP A 286 3.59 -15.94 9.64
N LEU A 287 2.90 -15.48 8.60
CA LEU A 287 1.48 -15.14 8.66
C LEU A 287 0.62 -16.33 9.07
N VAL A 288 0.88 -17.52 8.51
CA VAL A 288 0.16 -18.75 8.89
C VAL A 288 0.31 -19.02 10.39
N ARG A 289 1.51 -18.85 10.95
CA ARG A 289 1.74 -19.01 12.40
C ARG A 289 1.04 -17.94 13.24
N GLU A 290 0.95 -16.70 12.78
CA GLU A 290 0.20 -15.65 13.50
C GLU A 290 -1.31 -15.93 13.51
N HIS A 291 -1.86 -16.41 12.38
CA HIS A 291 -3.26 -16.84 12.31
C HIS A 291 -3.53 -18.02 13.24
N ASP A 292 -2.60 -18.97 13.30
CA ASP A 292 -2.68 -20.09 14.25
C ASP A 292 -2.62 -19.63 15.71
N ARG A 293 -1.69 -18.72 16.02
CA ARG A 293 -1.57 -18.15 17.37
C ARG A 293 -2.85 -17.43 17.79
N PHE A 294 -3.45 -16.67 16.88
CA PHE A 294 -4.73 -16.03 17.11
C PHE A 294 -5.83 -17.05 17.39
N ALA A 295 -5.96 -18.08 16.56
CA ALA A 295 -6.96 -19.14 16.74
C ALA A 295 -6.81 -19.85 18.10
N ARG A 296 -5.59 -20.25 18.47
CA ARG A 296 -5.30 -20.86 19.78
C ARG A 296 -5.57 -19.91 20.94
N ARG A 297 -5.26 -18.62 20.80
CA ARG A 297 -5.57 -17.61 21.82
C ARG A 297 -7.07 -17.48 22.01
N LEU A 298 -7.84 -17.42 20.93
CA LEU A 298 -9.29 -17.31 20.97
C LEU A 298 -9.93 -18.54 21.63
N LEU A 299 -9.47 -19.74 21.27
CA LEU A 299 -9.90 -20.99 21.91
C LEU A 299 -9.65 -21.02 23.41
N ARG A 300 -8.42 -20.67 23.83
CA ARG A 300 -8.08 -20.61 25.27
C ARG A 300 -8.94 -19.60 26.02
N LEU A 301 -9.22 -18.44 25.41
CA LEU A 301 -10.10 -17.43 25.99
C LEU A 301 -11.53 -17.96 26.15
N HIS A 302 -12.05 -18.62 25.10
CA HIS A 302 -13.40 -19.19 25.12
C HIS A 302 -13.56 -20.29 26.18
N LYS A 303 -12.59 -21.23 26.28
CA LYS A 303 -12.59 -22.28 27.31
C LYS A 303 -12.57 -21.68 28.73
N ARG A 304 -11.68 -20.71 28.98
CA ARG A 304 -11.61 -20.02 30.28
C ARG A 304 -12.93 -19.36 30.68
N VAL A 305 -13.61 -18.71 29.73
CA VAL A 305 -14.90 -18.05 29.99
C VAL A 305 -15.99 -19.10 30.25
N ALA A 306 -16.02 -20.20 29.49
CA ALA A 306 -16.94 -21.31 29.72
C ALA A 306 -16.75 -21.96 31.11
N ASP A 307 -15.51 -22.03 31.59
CA ASP A 307 -15.16 -22.54 32.92
C ASP A 307 -15.41 -21.52 34.07
N GLY A 308 -16.01 -20.36 33.77
CA GLY A 308 -16.34 -19.34 34.76
C GLY A 308 -15.15 -18.50 35.25
N ALA A 309 -14.01 -18.50 34.56
CA ALA A 309 -12.84 -17.74 34.97
C ALA A 309 -13.03 -16.23 34.76
N SER A 310 -12.59 -15.44 35.74
CA SER A 310 -12.41 -14.00 35.58
C SER A 310 -11.25 -13.71 34.62
N LEU A 311 -11.42 -12.70 33.77
CA LEU A 311 -10.40 -12.24 32.82
C LEU A 311 -9.85 -10.88 33.27
N ASP A 312 -8.67 -10.86 33.87
CA ASP A 312 -8.10 -9.65 34.50
C ASP A 312 -7.72 -8.55 33.48
N HIS A 313 -7.44 -8.94 32.22
CA HIS A 313 -6.91 -8.06 31.18
C HIS A 313 -7.52 -8.30 29.79
N ALA A 314 -8.67 -9.00 29.71
CA ALA A 314 -9.34 -9.28 28.45
C ALA A 314 -10.85 -9.22 28.62
N ALA A 315 -11.55 -8.61 27.66
CA ALA A 315 -12.99 -8.75 27.59
C ALA A 315 -13.33 -10.19 27.18
N PRO A 316 -14.44 -10.76 27.69
CA PRO A 316 -14.96 -12.03 27.16
C PRO A 316 -15.23 -11.88 25.65
N PRO A 317 -15.06 -12.97 24.88
CA PRO A 317 -15.34 -12.93 23.45
C PRO A 317 -16.81 -12.58 23.22
N GLY A 318 -17.09 -11.65 22.31
CA GLY A 318 -18.44 -11.36 21.85
C GLY A 318 -19.06 -12.57 21.13
N THR A 319 -20.34 -12.47 20.75
CA THR A 319 -21.10 -13.55 20.09
C THR A 319 -20.37 -14.16 18.90
N ASP A 320 -19.85 -13.32 18.01
CA ASP A 320 -19.19 -13.76 16.78
C ASP A 320 -17.85 -14.46 17.09
N ALA A 321 -17.10 -13.92 18.05
CA ALA A 321 -15.85 -14.51 18.50
C ALA A 321 -16.07 -15.85 19.22
N ALA A 322 -17.18 -16.02 19.94
CA ALA A 322 -17.57 -17.29 20.56
C ALA A 322 -17.97 -18.34 19.51
N ALA A 323 -18.78 -17.96 18.50
CA ALA A 323 -19.13 -18.84 17.40
C ALA A 323 -17.89 -19.28 16.60
N LEU A 324 -16.96 -18.35 16.36
CA LEU A 324 -15.68 -18.64 15.73
C LEU A 324 -14.83 -19.62 16.57
N ALA A 325 -14.78 -19.43 17.89
CA ALA A 325 -14.07 -20.33 18.80
C ALA A 325 -14.65 -21.76 18.77
N GLN A 326 -15.97 -21.91 18.71
CA GLN A 326 -16.60 -23.23 18.62
C GLN A 326 -16.21 -23.98 17.33
N ARG A 327 -16.18 -23.27 16.19
CA ARG A 327 -15.71 -23.84 14.91
C ARG A 327 -14.26 -24.28 14.99
N LEU A 328 -13.41 -23.48 15.64
CA LEU A 328 -11.99 -23.80 15.86
C LEU A 328 -11.78 -24.99 16.81
N ALA A 329 -12.68 -25.21 17.78
CA ALA A 329 -12.56 -26.31 18.72
C ALA A 329 -12.74 -27.66 18.02
N GLY A 330 -13.57 -27.71 16.98
CA GLY A 330 -13.81 -28.90 16.17
C GLY A 330 -12.60 -29.38 15.35
N ILE A 331 -11.50 -28.61 15.30
CA ILE A 331 -10.31 -28.95 14.51
C ILE A 331 -9.04 -29.11 15.36
N GLU A 332 -9.13 -29.05 16.71
CA GLU A 332 -7.95 -29.10 17.59
C GLU A 332 -7.14 -30.40 17.46
N GLU A 333 -7.82 -31.53 17.25
CA GLU A 333 -7.24 -32.88 17.16
C GLU A 333 -6.75 -33.25 15.74
N MET A 334 -6.82 -32.32 14.78
CA MET A 334 -6.32 -32.55 13.43
C MET A 334 -4.79 -32.51 13.38
N GLU A 335 -4.21 -33.31 12.49
CA GLU A 335 -2.79 -33.22 12.10
C GLU A 335 -2.39 -31.79 11.72
N GLU A 336 -1.15 -31.39 12.04
CA GLU A 336 -0.74 -29.98 12.04
C GLU A 336 -1.03 -29.26 10.71
N GLU A 337 -0.66 -29.87 9.57
CA GLU A 337 -0.85 -29.27 8.25
C GLU A 337 -2.33 -29.09 7.89
N ALA A 338 -3.13 -30.13 8.13
CA ALA A 338 -4.57 -30.13 7.89
C ALA A 338 -5.27 -29.10 8.79
N ARG A 339 -4.82 -29.01 10.05
CA ARG A 339 -5.31 -28.04 11.03
C ARG A 339 -5.00 -26.60 10.62
N LEU A 340 -3.78 -26.30 10.18
CA LEU A 340 -3.40 -24.95 9.72
C LEU A 340 -4.25 -24.52 8.52
N SER A 341 -4.49 -25.41 7.57
CA SER A 341 -5.38 -25.14 6.43
C SER A 341 -6.82 -24.87 6.88
N ALA A 342 -7.34 -25.67 7.81
CA ALA A 342 -8.67 -25.48 8.39
C ALA A 342 -8.79 -24.17 9.19
N VAL A 343 -7.75 -23.78 9.95
CA VAL A 343 -7.68 -22.48 10.64
C VAL A 343 -7.85 -21.34 9.64
N LEU A 344 -7.08 -21.33 8.56
CA LEU A 344 -7.19 -20.26 7.54
C LEU A 344 -8.59 -20.24 6.90
N SER A 345 -9.16 -21.40 6.60
CA SER A 345 -10.52 -21.49 6.06
C SER A 345 -11.56 -20.90 7.02
N ILE A 346 -11.45 -21.18 8.31
CA ILE A 346 -12.36 -20.68 9.35
C ILE A 346 -12.19 -19.17 9.58
N LEU A 347 -10.94 -18.67 9.57
CA LEU A 347 -10.66 -17.25 9.78
C LEU A 347 -10.98 -16.38 8.56
N HIS A 348 -11.13 -16.98 7.38
CA HIS A 348 -11.45 -16.30 6.10
C HIS A 348 -12.87 -16.63 5.59
N SER A 349 -13.74 -17.18 6.43
CA SER A 349 -15.16 -17.36 6.14
C SER A 349 -15.97 -16.26 6.81
#